data_AF-A0A2N0NJT3-F1
#
_entry.id   AF-A0A2N0NJT3-F1
#
_cell.length_a   1.000
_cell.length_b   1.000
_cell.length_c   1.000
_cell.angle_alpha   90.00
_cell.angle_beta   90.00
_cell.angle_gamma   90.00
#
_symmetry.space_group_name_H-M   'P 1'
#
loop_
_entity.id
_entity.type
_entity.pdbx_description
1 polymer ?
#
loop_
_entity_poly.entity_id
_entity_poly.type
_entity_poly.pdbx_seq_one_letter_code
_entity_poly.pdbx_strand_id
1 'polypeptide(L)'
;MFITDADPALDAAIPIVFSETYPAHSKLGEKWKDFIKQFYQCRNSLCEPLFKQRWNWLLNNYSIAKDYLLHTLDQNCKLWAQAYLYKIFTTGIKSTARVKGYNWIIKQQLKAKSTLCEFANRLDSRLKEEKR
;
A
#
# COMPACT_ATOMS: atom_id res chain seq x y z
N MET A 1 8.16 8.12 -14.59
CA MET A 1 8.51 8.36 -13.17
C MET A 1 8.49 6.99 -12.48
N PHE A 2 9.39 6.69 -11.54
CA PHE A 2 9.33 5.41 -10.81
C PHE A 2 9.35 5.67 -9.30
N ILE A 3 8.49 4.96 -8.56
CA ILE A 3 8.56 4.91 -7.09
C ILE A 3 9.56 3.81 -6.75
N THR A 4 10.73 4.21 -6.28
CA THR A 4 11.84 3.34 -5.92
C THR A 4 12.27 3.68 -4.51
N ASP A 5 13.00 2.79 -3.86
CA ASP A 5 13.50 2.92 -2.49
C ASP A 5 14.70 3.87 -2.35
N ALA A 6 14.93 4.76 -3.33
CA ALA A 6 16.08 5.66 -3.42
C ALA A 6 17.43 4.92 -3.29
N ASP A 7 17.46 3.67 -3.80
CA ASP A 7 18.68 2.89 -3.90
C ASP A 7 19.68 3.59 -4.86
N PRO A 8 20.92 3.87 -4.41
CA PRO A 8 21.90 4.60 -5.22
C PRO A 8 22.25 3.92 -6.54
N ALA A 9 22.19 2.58 -6.62
CA ALA A 9 22.50 1.86 -7.85
C ALA A 9 21.34 1.99 -8.85
N LEU A 10 20.10 1.96 -8.37
CA LEU A 10 18.93 2.19 -9.20
C LEU A 10 18.87 3.63 -9.72
N ASP A 11 19.21 4.61 -8.87
CA ASP A 11 19.28 6.03 -9.26
C ASP A 11 20.36 6.31 -10.32
N ALA A 12 21.48 5.57 -10.28
CA ALA A 12 22.51 5.65 -11.31
C ALA A 12 22.09 4.96 -12.62
N ALA A 13 21.33 3.87 -12.55
CA ALA A 13 20.96 3.06 -13.71
C ALA A 13 19.74 3.61 -14.49
N ILE A 14 18.75 4.20 -13.80
CA ILE A 14 17.53 4.75 -14.41
C ILE A 14 17.82 5.74 -15.54
N PRO A 15 18.66 6.78 -15.39
CA PRO A 15 18.93 7.72 -16.47
C PRO A 15 19.74 7.11 -17.63
N ILE A 16 20.46 6.00 -17.41
CA ILE A 16 21.24 5.30 -18.44
C ILE A 16 20.32 4.43 -19.31
N VAL A 17 19.39 3.72 -18.68
CA VAL A 17 18.50 2.76 -19.37
C VAL A 17 17.20 3.42 -19.84
N PHE A 18 16.72 4.41 -19.10
CA PHE A 18 15.47 5.13 -19.36
C PHE A 18 15.72 6.64 -19.24
N SER A 19 16.43 7.19 -20.22
CA SER A 19 16.88 8.60 -20.25
C SER A 19 15.77 9.65 -20.06
N GLU A 20 14.52 9.32 -20.39
CA GLU A 20 13.36 10.21 -20.19
C GLU A 20 12.62 9.98 -18.86
N THR A 21 13.06 9.01 -18.05
CA THR A 21 12.39 8.60 -16.82
C THR A 21 13.16 9.05 -15.59
N TYR A 22 12.48 9.80 -14.72
CA TYR A 22 13.06 10.30 -13.47
C TYR A 22 12.49 9.55 -12.25
N PRO A 23 13.30 9.29 -11.23
CA PRO A 23 12.79 8.79 -9.96
C PRO A 23 11.83 9.77 -9.30
N ALA A 24 10.83 9.24 -8.60
CA ALA A 24 9.79 10.06 -8.00
C ALA A 24 10.33 10.98 -6.89
N HIS A 25 11.34 10.52 -6.14
CA HIS A 25 12.00 11.32 -5.10
C HIS A 25 12.72 12.53 -5.65
N SER A 26 13.31 12.46 -6.85
CA SER A 26 14.01 13.58 -7.47
C SER A 26 13.05 14.73 -7.83
N LYS A 27 11.83 14.42 -8.28
CA LYS A 27 10.81 15.43 -8.63
C LYS A 27 10.04 15.96 -7.42
N LEU A 28 9.84 15.14 -6.39
CA LEU A 28 9.11 15.51 -5.18
C LEU A 28 10.00 16.19 -4.13
N GLY A 29 11.33 15.99 -4.20
CA GLY A 29 12.29 16.62 -3.31
C GLY A 29 11.95 16.40 -1.84
N GLU A 30 11.85 17.49 -1.08
CA GLU A 30 11.51 17.46 0.35
C GLU A 30 10.14 16.83 0.64
N LYS A 31 9.19 16.93 -0.30
CA LYS A 31 7.85 16.34 -0.16
C LYS A 31 7.83 14.83 -0.34
N TRP A 32 8.94 14.22 -0.78
CA TRP A 32 9.04 12.78 -1.02
C TRP A 32 8.68 11.95 0.22
N LYS A 33 9.21 12.33 1.39
CA LYS A 33 9.00 11.56 2.63
C LYS A 33 7.54 11.54 3.06
N ASP A 34 6.85 12.68 2.94
CA ASP A 34 5.41 12.72 3.22
C ASP A 34 4.61 11.98 2.16
N PHE A 35 4.93 12.22 0.87
CA PHE A 35 4.28 11.55 -0.24
C PHE A 35 4.32 10.03 -0.11
N ILE A 36 5.50 9.45 0.14
CA ILE A 36 5.66 8.00 0.19
C ILE A 36 4.92 7.40 1.38
N LYS A 37 4.90 8.11 2.52
CA LYS A 37 4.12 7.73 3.70
C LYS A 37 2.62 7.70 3.37
N GLN A 38 2.09 8.76 2.76
CA GLN A 38 0.68 8.85 2.35
C GLN A 38 0.32 7.81 1.28
N PHE A 39 1.23 7.59 0.32
CA PHE A 39 1.08 6.57 -0.70
C PHE A 39 0.98 5.16 -0.09
N TYR A 40 1.85 4.80 0.87
CA TYR A 40 1.76 3.51 1.55
C TYR A 40 0.50 3.37 2.41
N GLN A 41 0.03 4.44 3.06
CA GLN A 41 -1.24 4.44 3.76
C GLN A 41 -2.43 4.23 2.81
N CYS A 42 -2.41 4.87 1.64
CA CYS A 42 -3.38 4.65 0.59
C CYS A 42 -3.33 3.19 0.08
N ARG A 43 -2.16 2.70 -0.33
CA ARG A 43 -1.95 1.34 -0.83
C ARG A 43 -2.43 0.27 0.14
N ASN A 44 -2.20 0.46 1.44
CA ASN A 44 -2.54 -0.51 2.48
C ASN A 44 -3.97 -0.39 3.03
N SER A 45 -4.81 0.47 2.44
CA SER A 45 -6.23 0.58 2.81
C SER A 45 -6.90 -0.79 2.83
N LEU A 46 -7.71 -1.03 3.85
CA LEU A 46 -8.32 -2.35 4.08
C LEU A 46 -9.57 -2.60 3.22
N CYS A 47 -10.20 -1.56 2.69
CA CYS A 47 -11.39 -1.67 1.84
C CYS A 47 -11.39 -0.66 0.70
N GLU A 48 -12.12 -0.98 -0.36
CA GLU A 48 -12.15 -0.17 -1.60
C GLU A 48 -12.63 1.27 -1.39
N PRO A 49 -13.68 1.56 -0.58
CA PRO A 49 -14.12 2.94 -0.38
C PRO A 49 -13.03 3.81 0.25
N LEU A 50 -12.33 3.28 1.26
CA LEU A 50 -11.25 3.99 1.93
C LEU A 50 -10.04 4.19 1.01
N PHE A 51 -9.72 3.17 0.20
CA PHE A 51 -8.70 3.31 -0.84
C PHE A 51 -9.02 4.47 -1.79
N LYS A 52 -10.23 4.50 -2.36
CA LYS A 52 -10.66 5.55 -3.30
C LYS A 52 -10.60 6.94 -2.66
N GLN A 53 -11.02 7.06 -1.40
CA GLN A 53 -10.93 8.32 -0.66
C GLN A 53 -9.47 8.79 -0.51
N ARG A 54 -8.58 7.92 -0.01
CA ARG A 54 -7.15 8.24 0.17
C ARG A 54 -6.47 8.49 -1.18
N TRP A 55 -6.87 7.78 -2.24
CA TRP A 55 -6.35 7.95 -3.59
C TRP A 55 -6.71 9.32 -4.17
N ASN A 56 -7.99 9.72 -4.08
CA ASN A 56 -8.43 11.05 -4.49
C ASN A 56 -7.71 12.16 -3.71
N TRP A 57 -7.52 11.95 -2.40
CA TRP A 57 -6.75 12.89 -1.58
C TRP A 57 -5.28 12.99 -2.07
N LEU A 58 -4.63 11.87 -2.38
CA LEU A 58 -3.26 11.83 -2.90
C LEU A 58 -3.16 12.60 -4.24
N LEU A 59 -4.09 12.38 -5.15
CA LEU A 59 -4.15 13.05 -6.46
C LEU A 59 -4.33 14.57 -6.34
N ASN A 60 -5.10 15.03 -5.35
CA ASN A 60 -5.36 16.45 -5.12
C ASN A 60 -4.19 17.16 -4.43
N ASN A 61 -3.46 16.49 -3.54
CA ASN A 61 -2.37 17.10 -2.77
C ASN A 61 -1.01 17.02 -3.48
N TYR A 62 -0.85 16.12 -4.45
CA TYR A 62 0.39 15.87 -5.16
C TYR A 62 0.25 16.03 -6.67
N SER A 63 -0.04 17.27 -7.12
CA SER A 63 -0.19 17.60 -8.54
C SER A 63 1.01 17.18 -9.41
N ILE A 64 2.24 17.30 -8.88
CA ILE A 64 3.50 16.90 -9.54
C ILE A 64 3.54 15.39 -9.83
N ALA A 65 2.90 14.57 -8.99
CA ALA A 65 2.83 13.12 -9.15
C ALA A 65 1.53 12.65 -9.84
N LYS A 66 0.54 13.54 -10.00
CA LYS A 66 -0.82 13.20 -10.42
C LYS A 66 -0.86 12.47 -11.77
N ASP A 67 -0.14 12.98 -12.76
CA ASP A 67 -0.11 12.36 -14.09
C ASP A 67 0.47 10.94 -14.02
N TYR A 68 1.54 10.75 -13.25
CA TYR A 68 2.10 9.42 -13.04
C TYR A 68 1.14 8.48 -12.31
N LEU A 69 0.51 8.95 -11.24
CA LEU A 69 -0.45 8.17 -10.46
C LEU A 69 -1.63 7.71 -11.34
N LEU A 70 -2.19 8.60 -12.16
CA LEU A 70 -3.32 8.30 -13.04
C LEU A 70 -2.91 7.41 -14.22
N HIS A 71 -1.84 7.74 -14.93
CA HIS A 71 -1.51 7.03 -16.16
C HIS A 71 -0.80 5.70 -15.92
N THR A 72 -0.08 5.54 -14.81
CA THR A 72 0.71 4.32 -14.55
C THR A 72 0.09 3.43 -13.48
N LEU A 73 -0.34 4.00 -12.35
CA LEU A 73 -0.73 3.20 -11.18
C LEU A 73 -2.23 2.91 -11.12
N ASP A 74 -3.08 3.83 -11.58
CA ASP A 74 -4.54 3.70 -11.52
C ASP A 74 -5.04 2.52 -12.38
N GLN A 75 -4.51 2.39 -13.59
CA GLN A 75 -4.87 1.32 -14.55
C GLN A 75 -4.76 -0.09 -13.94
N ASN A 76 -3.80 -0.28 -13.02
CA ASN A 76 -3.47 -1.57 -12.43
C ASN A 76 -3.70 -1.61 -10.91
N CYS A 77 -4.47 -0.69 -10.33
CA CYS A 77 -4.69 -0.58 -8.88
C CYS A 77 -5.13 -1.90 -8.22
N LYS A 78 -5.93 -2.70 -8.94
CA LYS A 78 -6.40 -4.01 -8.47
C LYS A 78 -5.27 -5.03 -8.21
N LEU A 79 -4.12 -4.86 -8.85
CA LEU A 79 -2.98 -5.79 -8.73
C LEU A 79 -2.06 -5.46 -7.54
N TRP A 80 -2.10 -4.24 -7.01
CA TRP A 80 -1.12 -3.78 -6.01
C TRP A 80 -1.72 -3.16 -4.76
N ALA A 81 -2.95 -2.65 -4.82
CA ALA A 81 -3.63 -2.07 -3.65
C ALA A 81 -4.26 -3.17 -2.80
N GLN A 82 -3.96 -3.13 -1.50
CA GLN A 82 -4.39 -4.15 -0.53
C GLN A 82 -5.92 -4.29 -0.50
N ALA A 83 -6.63 -3.17 -0.68
CA ALA A 83 -8.07 -3.09 -0.74
C ALA A 83 -8.72 -3.94 -1.83
N TYR A 84 -7.99 -4.41 -2.84
CA TYR A 84 -8.48 -5.30 -3.91
C TYR A 84 -7.87 -6.71 -3.86
N LEU A 85 -6.75 -6.86 -3.13
CA LEU A 85 -6.03 -8.14 -3.00
C LEU A 85 -6.68 -9.12 -2.01
N TYR A 86 -7.75 -8.73 -1.32
CA TYR A 86 -8.46 -9.60 -0.36
C TYR A 86 -9.17 -10.80 -1.02
N LYS A 87 -9.46 -10.73 -2.33
CA LYS A 87 -9.99 -11.88 -3.10
C LYS A 87 -8.92 -12.88 -3.51
N ILE A 88 -7.64 -12.47 -3.48
CA ILE A 88 -6.52 -13.35 -3.79
C ILE A 88 -6.08 -13.97 -2.47
N PHE A 89 -6.72 -15.09 -2.10
CA PHE A 89 -6.26 -15.97 -1.04
C PHE A 89 -4.93 -16.60 -1.48
N THR A 90 -3.85 -15.83 -1.38
CA THR A 90 -2.48 -16.24 -1.65
C THR A 90 -1.97 -16.99 -0.42
N THR A 91 -2.54 -18.17 -0.18
CA THR A 91 -2.15 -19.11 0.89
C THR A 91 -0.71 -19.61 0.76
N GLY A 92 0.11 -19.09 -0.17
CA GLY A 92 1.47 -19.56 -0.39
C GLY A 92 2.53 -18.53 -0.78
N ILE A 93 2.23 -17.23 -1.00
CA ILE A 93 3.22 -16.33 -1.65
C ILE A 93 3.67 -15.11 -0.81
N LYS A 94 3.09 -14.80 0.35
CA LYS A 94 3.50 -13.58 1.09
C LYS A 94 4.59 -13.82 2.13
N SER A 95 5.67 -13.02 1.99
CA SER A 95 6.80 -12.83 2.91
C SER A 95 6.46 -13.06 4.39
N THR A 96 7.33 -13.83 5.04
CA THR A 96 7.16 -14.40 6.39
C THR A 96 6.88 -13.37 7.48
N ALA A 97 7.24 -12.09 7.31
CA ALA A 97 6.99 -11.05 8.32
C ALA A 97 5.49 -10.70 8.48
N ARG A 98 4.76 -10.55 7.36
CA ARG A 98 3.32 -10.19 7.40
C ARG A 98 2.45 -11.40 7.74
N VAL A 99 2.82 -12.58 7.21
CA VAL A 99 2.22 -13.85 7.62
C VAL A 99 2.51 -14.12 9.10
N LYS A 100 3.69 -13.79 9.65
CA LYS A 100 3.92 -13.87 11.10
C LYS A 100 2.95 -12.98 11.89
N GLY A 101 2.65 -11.76 11.44
CA GLY A 101 1.66 -10.91 12.12
C GLY A 101 0.25 -11.52 12.14
N TYR A 102 -0.27 -11.93 10.97
CA TYR A 102 -1.58 -12.57 10.90
C TYR A 102 -1.61 -13.94 11.60
N ASN A 103 -0.58 -14.75 11.40
CA ASN A 103 -0.44 -16.06 12.04
C ASN A 103 -0.20 -15.91 13.54
N TRP A 104 0.38 -14.81 14.02
CA TRP A 104 0.47 -14.48 15.44
C TRP A 104 -0.89 -14.09 16.00
N ILE A 105 -1.68 -13.26 15.29
CA ILE A 105 -3.06 -12.96 15.69
C ILE A 105 -3.89 -14.25 15.73
N ILE A 106 -3.84 -15.06 14.67
CA ILE A 106 -4.54 -16.35 14.57
C ILE A 106 -4.06 -17.30 15.67
N LYS A 107 -2.76 -17.46 15.90
CA LYS A 107 -2.23 -18.32 16.98
C LYS A 107 -2.56 -17.81 18.37
N GLN A 108 -2.58 -16.50 18.59
CA GLN A 108 -2.94 -15.90 19.87
C GLN A 108 -4.43 -16.11 20.17
N GLN A 109 -5.28 -16.09 19.13
CA GLN A 109 -6.72 -16.35 19.25
C GLN A 109 -7.09 -17.83 19.21
N LEU A 110 -6.28 -18.71 18.62
CA LEU A 110 -6.45 -20.17 18.73
C LEU A 110 -5.95 -20.70 20.09
N LYS A 111 -4.99 -20.00 20.72
CA LYS A 111 -4.56 -20.26 22.09
C LYS A 111 -5.59 -19.78 23.12
N ALA A 112 -6.34 -18.72 22.82
CA ALA A 112 -7.54 -18.37 23.57
C ALA A 112 -8.68 -19.29 23.10
N LYS A 113 -9.57 -19.77 23.98
CA LYS A 113 -10.78 -20.51 23.57
C LYS A 113 -11.83 -19.58 22.95
N SER A 114 -11.41 -18.59 22.16
CA SER A 114 -12.30 -17.56 21.63
C SER A 114 -13.20 -18.11 20.53
N THR A 115 -14.46 -17.70 20.56
CA THR A 115 -15.45 -18.13 19.58
C THR A 115 -15.21 -17.46 18.23
N LEU A 116 -15.70 -18.07 17.15
CA LEU A 116 -15.67 -17.48 15.80
C LEU A 116 -16.32 -16.08 15.76
N CYS A 117 -17.29 -15.84 16.65
CA CYS A 117 -17.98 -14.56 16.81
C CYS A 117 -17.05 -13.46 17.35
N GLU A 118 -16.21 -13.76 18.34
CA GLU A 118 -15.21 -12.82 18.88
C GLU A 118 -14.14 -12.47 17.84
N PHE A 119 -13.77 -13.42 16.99
CA PHE A 119 -12.88 -13.18 15.86
C PHE A 119 -13.49 -12.22 14.83
N ALA A 120 -14.75 -12.45 14.43
CA ALA A 120 -15.47 -11.57 13.52
C ALA A 120 -15.61 -10.15 14.09
N ASN A 121 -15.93 -10.03 15.39
CA ASN A 121 -16.02 -8.74 16.07
C ASN A 121 -14.68 -8.00 16.10
N ARG A 122 -13.56 -8.69 16.35
CA ARG A 122 -12.22 -8.08 16.30
C ARG A 122 -11.85 -7.60 14.90
N LEU A 123 -12.18 -8.35 13.86
CA LEU A 123 -11.98 -7.91 12.48
C LEU A 123 -12.81 -6.67 12.16
N ASP A 124 -14.07 -6.64 12.59
CA ASP A 124 -14.96 -5.50 12.40
C ASP A 124 -14.47 -4.25 13.17
N SER A 125 -14.00 -4.41 14.41
CA SER A 125 -13.36 -3.33 15.18
C SER A 125 -12.12 -2.78 14.47
N ARG A 126 -11.25 -3.63 13.94
CA ARG A 126 -10.06 -3.18 13.18
C ARG A 126 -10.44 -2.44 11.91
N LEU A 127 -11.50 -2.90 11.22
CA LEU A 127 -12.02 -2.21 10.05
C LEU A 127 -12.62 -0.83 10.42
N LYS A 128 -13.25 -0.71 11.58
CA LYS A 128 -13.78 0.56 12.12
C LYS A 128 -12.68 1.53 12.54
N GLU A 129 -11.62 1.04 13.22
CA GLU A 129 -10.44 1.84 13.58
C GLU A 129 -9.77 2.45 12.34
N GLU A 130 -9.65 1.67 11.26
CA GLU A 130 -8.99 2.12 10.03
C GLU A 130 -9.79 3.19 9.25
N LYS A 131 -11.12 3.25 9.47
CA LYS A 131 -12.02 4.24 8.85
C LYS A 131 -12.07 5.58 9.60
N ARG A 132 -11.45 5.67 10.78
CA ARG A 132 -11.45 6.86 11.64
C ARG A 132 -10.28 7.78 11.31
#